data_AF-A0A2N8MPV7-F1
#
_entry.id   AF-A0A2N8MPV7-F1
#
_cell.length_a   1.000
_cell.length_b   1.000
_cell.length_c   1.000
_cell.angle_alpha   90.00
_cell.angle_beta   90.00
_cell.angle_gamma   90.00
#
_symmetry.space_group_name_H-M   'P 1'
#
loop_
_entity.id
_entity.type
_entity.pdbx_description
1 polymer ?
#
loop_
_entity_poly.entity_id
_entity_poly.type
_entity_poly.pdbx_seq_one_letter_code
_entity_poly.pdbx_strand_id
1 'polypeptide(L)'
;MGLFGVVILILLWPGETQGAKVLRRWGVGDPSQSDVAEAVRYLRRRRFWYPWLFLGLPVLADAAGVRGDSTAFFLATLLVGALIAEVLAQRPPKSARREAGLDRRAVSGLIPVWGLVTYATIVAAAVAWLVVHRWWALLGIAAAVSAVTWLIILLAVRRPSTGDSAADGALRVRSARVAAGLGLAATVTLAIPEVTNLGSWILVVAGFAGWYNLAHRSRAEAA
;
A
#
# COMPACT_ATOMS: atom_id res chain seq x y z
N MET A 1 -8.67 15.97 19.82
CA MET A 1 -8.36 15.20 18.59
C MET A 1 -7.50 13.95 18.84
N GLY A 2 -6.42 14.02 19.65
CA GLY A 2 -5.56 12.85 19.94
C GLY A 2 -6.23 11.65 20.62
N LEU A 3 -7.05 11.88 21.65
CA LEU A 3 -7.76 10.80 22.38
C LEU A 3 -8.73 10.01 21.48
N PHE A 4 -9.47 10.73 20.63
CA PHE A 4 -10.37 10.14 19.63
C PHE A 4 -9.60 9.26 18.63
N GLY A 5 -8.43 9.69 18.17
CA GLY A 5 -7.57 8.90 17.29
C GLY A 5 -7.10 7.59 17.95
N VAL A 6 -6.73 7.64 19.23
CA VAL A 6 -6.32 6.46 20.01
C VAL A 6 -7.50 5.49 20.22
N VAL A 7 -8.68 6.00 20.59
CA VAL A 7 -9.90 5.19 20.75
C VAL A 7 -10.29 4.50 19.44
N ILE A 8 -10.23 5.22 18.31
CA ILE A 8 -10.46 4.65 16.98
C ILE A 8 -9.44 3.55 16.69
N LEU A 9 -8.17 3.74 17.04
CA LEU A 9 -7.12 2.75 16.80
C LEU A 9 -7.32 1.46 17.61
N ILE A 10 -7.76 1.59 18.86
CA ILE A 10 -8.11 0.47 19.75
C ILE A 10 -9.33 -0.27 19.18
N LEU A 11 -10.37 0.46 18.78
CA LEU A 11 -11.59 -0.11 18.21
C LEU A 11 -11.32 -0.83 16.88
N LEU A 12 -10.41 -0.28 16.06
CA LEU A 12 -9.93 -0.88 14.82
C LEU A 12 -8.75 -1.83 15.06
N TRP A 13 -8.49 -2.33 16.28
CA TRP A 13 -7.40 -3.27 16.46
C TRP A 13 -7.71 -4.62 15.79
N PRO A 14 -6.78 -5.24 15.03
CA PRO A 14 -7.05 -6.49 14.36
C PRO A 14 -7.27 -7.65 15.33
N GLY A 15 -8.42 -8.31 15.18
CA GLY A 15 -8.77 -9.58 15.83
C GLY A 15 -8.91 -10.73 14.83
N GLU A 16 -9.15 -11.94 15.34
CA GLU A 16 -9.20 -13.19 14.56
C GLU A 16 -10.24 -13.15 13.45
N THR A 17 -11.44 -12.61 13.70
CA THR A 17 -12.48 -12.44 12.68
C THR A 17 -12.00 -11.60 11.50
N GLN A 18 -11.20 -10.56 11.76
CA GLN A 18 -10.63 -9.73 10.69
C GLN A 18 -9.54 -10.49 9.93
N GLY A 19 -8.69 -11.25 10.63
CA GLY A 19 -7.67 -12.11 10.01
C GLY A 19 -8.28 -13.14 9.08
N ALA A 20 -9.26 -13.91 9.55
CA ALA A 20 -9.99 -14.90 8.75
C ALA A 20 -10.72 -14.26 7.56
N LYS A 21 -11.39 -13.12 7.78
CA LYS A 21 -12.07 -12.38 6.69
C LYS A 21 -11.07 -11.92 5.62
N VAL A 22 -9.90 -11.44 6.01
CA VAL A 22 -8.84 -11.04 5.07
C VAL A 22 -8.32 -12.26 4.31
N LEU A 23 -7.96 -13.35 4.97
CA LEU A 23 -7.45 -14.55 4.30
C LEU A 23 -8.48 -15.10 3.29
N ARG A 24 -9.73 -15.23 3.71
CA ARG A 24 -10.82 -15.66 2.83
C ARG A 24 -11.00 -14.73 1.65
N ARG A 25 -10.95 -13.40 1.89
CA ARG A 25 -11.02 -12.39 0.82
C ARG A 25 -9.91 -12.61 -0.21
N TRP A 26 -8.71 -12.94 0.22
CA TRP A 26 -7.54 -13.10 -0.65
C TRP A 26 -7.32 -14.54 -1.15
N GLY A 27 -8.33 -15.41 -1.08
CA GLY A 27 -8.34 -16.72 -1.76
C GLY A 27 -8.12 -17.94 -0.87
N VAL A 28 -7.94 -17.77 0.44
CA VAL A 28 -7.80 -18.91 1.37
C VAL A 28 -9.18 -19.39 1.82
N GLY A 29 -9.65 -20.53 1.28
CA GLY A 29 -11.00 -21.05 1.50
C GLY A 29 -11.29 -21.32 2.98
N ASP A 30 -10.51 -22.21 3.59
CA ASP A 30 -10.63 -22.60 4.99
C ASP A 30 -9.33 -22.31 5.75
N PRO A 31 -9.14 -21.08 6.26
CA PRO A 31 -7.91 -20.70 6.94
C PRO A 31 -7.82 -21.40 8.31
N SER A 32 -6.70 -22.07 8.57
CA SER A 32 -6.42 -22.69 9.86
C SER A 32 -6.24 -21.63 10.96
N GLN A 33 -6.32 -22.03 12.23
CA GLN A 33 -6.07 -21.09 13.35
C GLN A 33 -4.66 -20.49 13.31
N SER A 34 -3.66 -21.26 12.86
CA SER A 34 -2.30 -20.76 12.64
C SER A 34 -2.24 -19.67 11.56
N ASP A 35 -2.96 -19.84 10.46
CA ASP A 35 -3.00 -18.86 9.37
C ASP A 35 -3.67 -17.56 9.83
N VAL A 36 -4.77 -17.69 10.57
CA VAL A 36 -5.48 -16.54 11.15
C VAL A 36 -4.57 -15.78 12.11
N ALA A 37 -3.84 -16.49 12.98
CA ALA A 37 -2.88 -15.86 13.89
C ALA A 37 -1.76 -15.12 13.14
N GLU A 38 -1.27 -15.67 12.03
CA GLU A 38 -0.27 -15.03 11.17
C GLU A 38 -0.84 -13.77 10.49
N ALA A 39 -2.04 -13.85 9.93
CA ALA A 39 -2.73 -12.71 9.32
C ALA A 39 -2.99 -11.59 10.33
N VAL A 40 -3.46 -11.92 11.54
CA VAL A 40 -3.66 -10.95 12.62
C VAL A 40 -2.34 -10.29 13.02
N ARG A 41 -1.26 -11.06 13.16
CA ARG A 41 0.07 -10.53 13.48
C ARG A 41 0.55 -9.55 12.41
N TYR A 42 0.38 -9.90 11.14
CA TYR A 42 0.70 -9.02 10.01
C TYR A 42 -0.13 -7.73 10.05
N LEU A 43 -1.45 -7.81 10.25
CA LEU A 43 -2.32 -6.63 10.33
C LEU A 43 -1.97 -5.72 11.53
N ARG A 44 -1.61 -6.31 12.68
CA ARG A 44 -1.22 -5.57 13.89
C ARG A 44 0.08 -4.80 13.68
N ARG A 45 1.09 -5.45 13.09
CA ARG A 45 2.36 -4.79 12.75
C ARG A 45 2.14 -3.56 11.89
N ARG A 46 1.23 -3.65 10.92
CA ARG A 46 0.87 -2.53 10.04
C ARG A 46 0.18 -1.40 10.80
N ARG A 47 -0.91 -1.70 11.52
CA ARG A 47 -1.70 -0.68 12.23
C ARG A 47 -0.93 -0.02 13.38
N PHE A 48 0.04 -0.72 13.97
CA PHE A 48 0.92 -0.16 15.00
C PHE A 48 1.69 1.08 14.51
N TRP A 49 2.07 1.14 13.24
CA TRP A 49 2.83 2.27 12.69
C TRP A 49 1.98 3.48 12.33
N TYR A 50 0.67 3.34 12.17
CA TYR A 50 -0.19 4.43 11.68
C TYR A 50 -0.19 5.68 12.58
N PRO A 51 -0.33 5.58 13.93
CA PRO A 51 -0.29 6.77 14.78
C PRO A 51 1.06 7.49 14.69
N TRP A 52 2.15 6.72 14.74
CA TRP A 52 3.51 7.28 14.72
C TRP A 52 3.83 7.97 13.39
N LEU A 53 3.42 7.37 12.28
CA LEU A 53 3.63 7.96 10.95
C LEU A 53 2.72 9.16 10.70
N PHE A 54 1.48 9.11 11.19
CA PHE A 54 0.56 10.24 11.08
C PHE A 54 1.05 11.48 11.84
N LEU A 55 1.68 11.29 13.00
CA LEU A 55 2.25 12.38 13.78
C LEU A 55 3.66 12.79 13.29
N GLY A 56 4.48 11.82 12.92
CA GLY A 56 5.88 12.05 12.56
C GLY A 56 6.09 12.63 11.15
N LEU A 57 5.30 12.19 10.16
CA LEU A 57 5.50 12.63 8.77
C LEU A 57 5.24 14.13 8.55
N PRO A 58 4.19 14.76 9.11
CA PRO A 58 4.02 16.21 9.01
C PRO A 58 5.19 16.98 9.60
N VAL A 59 5.72 16.54 10.75
CA VAL A 59 6.87 17.17 11.42
C VAL A 59 8.13 17.06 10.56
N LEU A 60 8.37 15.90 9.95
CA LEU A 60 9.50 15.70 9.05
C LEU A 60 9.36 16.52 7.76
N ALA A 61 8.15 16.64 7.23
CA ALA A 61 7.88 17.44 6.04
C ALA A 61 8.08 18.94 6.31
N ASP A 62 7.61 19.44 7.46
CA ASP A 62 7.86 20.82 7.91
C ASP A 62 9.36 21.09 8.09
N ALA A 63 10.09 20.18 8.75
CA ALA A 63 11.54 20.27 8.90
C ALA A 63 12.29 20.27 7.55
N ALA A 64 11.74 19.61 6.53
CA ALA A 64 12.28 19.60 5.17
C ALA A 64 11.82 20.81 4.32
N GLY A 65 11.08 21.76 4.90
CA GLY A 65 10.55 22.93 4.18
C GLY A 65 9.37 22.62 3.25
N VAL A 66 8.79 21.43 3.34
CA VAL A 66 7.62 21.01 2.56
C VAL A 66 6.37 21.31 3.38
N ARG A 67 5.83 22.52 3.22
CA ARG A 67 4.55 22.93 3.83
C ARG A 67 3.41 22.82 2.84
N GLY A 68 2.29 22.30 3.30
CA GLY A 68 1.03 22.31 2.56
C GLY A 68 -0.14 22.28 3.53
N ASP A 69 -0.91 23.35 3.57
CA ASP A 69 -2.13 23.42 4.40
C ASP A 69 -3.36 22.85 3.68
N SER A 70 -3.14 22.21 2.52
CA SER A 70 -4.19 21.67 1.67
C SER A 70 -4.62 20.26 2.07
N THR A 71 -5.88 19.91 1.79
CA THR A 71 -6.40 18.55 1.96
C THR A 71 -5.55 17.51 1.21
N ALA A 72 -4.99 17.87 0.07
CA ALA A 72 -4.10 17.00 -0.71
C ALA A 72 -2.81 16.66 0.07
N PHE A 73 -2.25 17.60 0.84
CA PHE A 73 -1.07 17.34 1.66
C PHE A 73 -1.36 16.35 2.81
N PHE A 74 -2.50 16.51 3.49
CA PHE A 74 -2.96 15.55 4.50
C PHE A 74 -3.17 14.16 3.88
N LEU A 75 -3.79 14.09 2.70
CA LEU A 75 -4.05 12.83 2.01
C LEU A 75 -2.76 12.16 1.53
N ALA A 76 -1.84 12.92 0.95
CA ALA A 76 -0.52 12.43 0.56
C ALA A 76 0.24 11.89 1.78
N THR A 77 0.22 12.60 2.91
CA THR A 77 0.83 12.15 4.17
C THR A 77 0.27 10.81 4.64
N LEU A 78 -1.06 10.64 4.60
CA LEU A 78 -1.72 9.39 4.96
C LEU A 78 -1.32 8.24 4.03
N LEU A 79 -1.26 8.50 2.72
CA LEU A 79 -0.94 7.48 1.72
C LEU A 79 0.54 7.06 1.79
N VAL A 80 1.45 8.01 1.95
CA VAL A 80 2.88 7.76 2.17
C VAL A 80 3.11 7.03 3.49
N GLY A 81 2.43 7.44 4.56
CA GLY A 81 2.48 6.73 5.85
C GLY A 81 1.98 5.29 5.73
N ALA A 82 0.91 5.06 4.96
CA ALA A 82 0.41 3.71 4.73
C ALA A 82 1.41 2.84 3.94
N LEU A 83 2.16 3.41 2.99
CA LEU A 83 3.24 2.71 2.28
C LEU A 83 4.41 2.37 3.21
N ILE A 84 4.86 3.32 4.03
CA ILE A 84 5.94 3.08 5.00
C ILE A 84 5.53 1.99 6.00
N ALA A 85 4.30 2.05 6.51
CA ALA A 85 3.76 1.02 7.40
C ALA A 85 3.74 -0.37 6.71
N GLU A 86 3.50 -0.43 5.40
CA GLU A 86 3.56 -1.67 4.63
C GLU A 86 4.99 -2.23 4.58
N VAL A 87 5.99 -1.39 4.30
CA VAL A 87 7.42 -1.78 4.35
C VAL A 87 7.78 -2.34 5.72
N LEU A 88 7.39 -1.64 6.79
CA LEU A 88 7.72 -2.03 8.16
C LEU A 88 6.98 -3.31 8.59
N ALA A 89 5.78 -3.55 8.05
CA ALA A 89 5.01 -4.77 8.31
C ALA A 89 5.61 -6.00 7.62
N GLN A 90 6.31 -5.85 6.50
CA GLN A 90 6.92 -6.95 5.75
C GLN A 90 8.19 -7.55 6.40
N ARG A 91 8.62 -7.05 7.56
CA ARG A 91 9.81 -7.58 8.26
C ARG A 91 9.62 -9.06 8.62
N PRO A 92 10.45 -9.98 8.08
CA PRO A 92 10.28 -11.41 8.32
C PRO A 92 10.48 -11.75 9.81
N PRO A 93 9.73 -12.71 10.37
CA PRO A 93 9.99 -13.22 11.71
C PRO A 93 11.35 -13.94 11.73
N LYS A 94 12.10 -13.77 12.83
CA LYS A 94 13.42 -14.41 13.01
C LYS A 94 13.37 -15.94 12.97
N SER A 95 12.18 -16.52 13.21
CA SER A 95 11.90 -17.95 13.19
C SER A 95 11.32 -18.46 11.86
N ALA A 96 11.39 -17.67 10.78
CA ALA A 96 10.87 -18.06 9.47
C ALA A 96 11.55 -19.34 8.96
N ARG A 97 10.82 -20.46 8.96
CA ARG A 97 11.27 -21.72 8.37
C ARG A 97 11.32 -21.55 6.86
N ARG A 98 12.49 -21.73 6.26
CA ARG A 98 12.64 -21.67 4.80
C ARG A 98 12.08 -22.95 4.20
N GLU A 99 10.88 -22.88 3.65
CA GLU A 99 10.31 -23.95 2.84
C GLU A 99 10.52 -23.63 1.36
N ALA A 100 11.09 -24.58 0.62
CA ALA A 100 11.36 -24.43 -0.80
C ALA A 100 10.06 -24.61 -1.59
N GLY A 101 9.34 -23.51 -1.84
CA GLY A 101 8.26 -23.50 -2.82
C GLY A 101 8.84 -23.62 -4.23
N LEU A 102 8.39 -24.64 -4.99
CA LEU A 102 8.83 -24.93 -6.36
C LEU A 102 8.30 -23.93 -7.40
N ASP A 103 7.32 -23.09 -7.04
CA ASP A 103 6.72 -22.14 -7.99
C ASP A 103 7.60 -20.94 -8.28
N ARG A 104 7.74 -20.65 -9.58
CA ARG A 104 8.46 -19.48 -10.09
C ARG A 104 7.62 -18.23 -9.79
N ARG A 105 8.07 -17.46 -8.80
CA ARG A 105 7.39 -16.23 -8.37
C ARG A 105 7.77 -15.05 -9.24
N ALA A 106 6.77 -14.42 -9.87
CA ALA A 106 6.92 -13.22 -10.68
C ALA A 106 5.98 -12.11 -10.20
N VAL A 107 6.31 -10.85 -10.52
CA VAL A 107 5.47 -9.68 -10.18
C VAL A 107 4.06 -9.81 -10.77
N SER A 108 3.95 -10.33 -12.00
CA SER A 108 2.68 -10.60 -12.67
C SER A 108 1.82 -11.66 -11.97
N GLY A 109 2.41 -12.49 -11.11
CA GLY A 109 1.68 -13.42 -10.25
C GLY A 109 1.07 -12.75 -9.01
N LEU A 110 1.53 -11.55 -8.64
CA LEU A 110 1.00 -10.79 -7.49
C LEU A 110 0.02 -9.68 -7.93
N ILE A 111 0.37 -8.97 -9.00
CA ILE A 111 -0.40 -7.86 -9.55
C ILE A 111 -0.78 -8.23 -10.98
N PRO A 112 -2.07 -8.14 -11.35
CA PRO A 112 -2.49 -8.45 -12.71
C PRO A 112 -1.83 -7.48 -13.71
N VAL A 113 -1.60 -7.92 -14.94
CA VAL A 113 -0.91 -7.13 -15.98
C VAL A 113 -1.60 -5.79 -16.22
N TRP A 114 -2.94 -5.76 -16.26
CA TRP A 114 -3.69 -4.50 -16.37
C TRP A 114 -3.36 -3.53 -15.23
N GLY A 115 -3.14 -4.04 -14.01
CA GLY A 115 -2.78 -3.24 -12.84
C GLY A 115 -1.39 -2.62 -12.96
N LEU A 116 -0.43 -3.38 -13.52
CA LEU A 116 0.92 -2.87 -13.81
C LEU A 116 0.89 -1.81 -14.91
N VAL A 117 0.11 -2.04 -15.96
CA VAL A 117 -0.08 -1.07 -17.06
C VAL A 117 -0.72 0.22 -16.52
N THR A 118 -1.81 0.12 -15.75
CA THR A 118 -2.45 1.28 -15.11
C THR A 118 -1.48 2.02 -14.19
N TYR A 119 -0.69 1.30 -13.39
CA TYR A 119 0.34 1.90 -12.55
C TYR A 119 1.34 2.71 -13.38
N ALA A 120 1.94 2.10 -14.41
CA ALA A 120 2.94 2.72 -15.25
C ALA A 120 2.38 3.96 -15.98
N THR A 121 1.19 3.86 -16.56
CA THR A 121 0.54 4.96 -17.28
C THR A 121 0.27 6.16 -16.38
N ILE A 122 -0.28 5.92 -15.18
CA ILE A 122 -0.60 7.00 -14.24
C ILE A 122 0.67 7.65 -13.71
N VAL A 123 1.69 6.87 -13.35
CA VAL A 123 2.99 7.42 -12.92
C VAL A 123 3.63 8.25 -14.03
N ALA A 124 3.61 7.78 -15.27
CA ALA A 124 4.14 8.52 -16.42
C ALA A 124 3.39 9.85 -16.64
N ALA A 125 2.06 9.83 -16.57
CA ALA A 125 1.23 11.02 -16.69
C ALA A 125 1.49 12.02 -15.55
N ALA A 126 1.62 11.54 -14.31
CA ALA A 126 1.95 12.35 -13.15
C ALA A 126 3.35 12.98 -13.26
N VAL A 127 4.35 12.23 -13.73
CA VAL A 127 5.70 12.75 -13.99
C VAL A 127 5.66 13.82 -15.07
N ALA A 128 4.99 13.57 -16.20
CA ALA A 128 4.86 14.55 -17.27
C ALA A 128 4.20 15.84 -16.77
N TRP A 129 3.14 15.72 -15.97
CA TRP A 129 2.48 16.86 -15.34
C TRP A 129 3.42 17.66 -14.44
N LEU A 130 4.15 17.00 -13.54
CA LEU A 130 5.10 17.63 -12.63
C LEU A 130 6.25 18.32 -13.36
N VAL A 131 6.74 17.73 -14.46
CA VAL A 131 7.81 18.31 -15.29
C VAL A 131 7.32 19.55 -16.03
N VAL A 132 6.13 19.51 -16.64
CA VAL A 132 5.54 20.67 -17.34
C VAL A 132 5.38 21.86 -16.40
N HIS A 133 4.96 21.62 -15.15
CA HIS A 133 4.81 22.66 -14.12
C HIS A 133 6.11 23.00 -13.38
N ARG A 134 7.22 22.31 -13.69
CA ARG A 134 8.56 22.50 -13.08
C ARG A 134 8.58 22.32 -11.56
N TRP A 135 7.74 21.43 -11.03
CA TRP A 135 7.65 21.15 -9.59
C TRP A 135 8.65 20.07 -9.17
N TRP A 136 9.94 20.39 -9.24
CA TRP A 136 11.03 19.41 -9.03
C TRP A 136 11.02 18.74 -7.65
N ALA A 137 10.63 19.46 -6.59
CA ALA A 137 10.52 18.89 -5.25
C ALA A 137 9.45 17.79 -5.20
N LEU A 138 8.26 18.06 -5.73
CA LEU A 138 7.16 17.08 -5.80
C LEU A 138 7.51 15.91 -6.73
N LEU A 139 8.24 16.15 -7.80
CA LEU A 139 8.78 15.09 -8.66
C LEU A 139 9.71 14.16 -7.88
N GLY A 140 10.63 14.70 -7.08
CA GLY A 140 11.51 13.92 -6.20
C GLY A 140 10.72 13.07 -5.20
N ILE A 141 9.68 13.63 -4.58
CA ILE A 141 8.81 12.91 -3.64
C ILE A 141 8.02 11.81 -4.36
N ALA A 142 7.41 12.11 -5.51
CA ALA A 142 6.67 11.13 -6.31
C ALA A 142 7.56 9.98 -6.81
N ALA A 143 8.79 10.27 -7.19
CA ALA A 143 9.80 9.26 -7.54
C ALA A 143 10.15 8.37 -6.34
N ALA A 144 10.35 8.96 -5.16
CA ALA A 144 10.60 8.22 -3.93
C ALA A 144 9.41 7.32 -3.54
N VAL A 145 8.18 7.82 -3.64
CA VAL A 145 6.95 7.05 -3.41
C VAL A 145 6.86 5.86 -4.37
N SER A 146 7.18 6.09 -5.65
CA SER A 146 7.19 5.03 -6.67
C SER A 146 8.27 3.98 -6.38
N ALA A 147 9.46 4.40 -5.98
CA ALA A 147 10.56 3.51 -5.59
C ALA A 147 10.21 2.67 -4.34
N VAL A 148 9.62 3.28 -3.31
CA VAL A 148 9.14 2.57 -2.12
C VAL A 148 8.04 1.57 -2.48
N THR A 149 7.10 1.95 -3.35
CA THR A 149 6.05 1.05 -3.85
C THR A 149 6.65 -0.18 -4.51
N TRP A 150 7.62 0.01 -5.42
CA TRP A 150 8.32 -1.09 -6.07
C TRP A 150 9.14 -1.92 -5.11
N LEU A 151 9.80 -1.31 -4.12
CA LEU A 151 10.51 -2.03 -3.06
C LEU A 151 9.57 -3.00 -2.33
N ILE A 152 8.37 -2.55 -1.93
CA ILE A 152 7.36 -3.38 -1.26
C ILE A 152 6.93 -4.56 -2.16
N ILE A 153 6.72 -4.32 -3.45
CA ILE A 153 6.34 -5.35 -4.42
C ILE A 153 7.47 -6.37 -4.60
N LEU A 154 8.70 -5.91 -4.78
CA LEU A 154 9.87 -6.77 -4.95
C LEU A 154 10.17 -7.58 -3.68
N LEU A 155 9.99 -7.00 -2.50
CA LEU A 155 10.08 -7.71 -1.23
C LEU A 155 8.99 -8.77 -1.09
N ALA A 156 7.76 -8.49 -1.55
CA ALA A 156 6.69 -9.49 -1.57
C ALA A 156 7.02 -10.68 -2.49
N VAL A 157 7.72 -10.45 -3.61
CA VAL A 157 8.21 -11.52 -4.49
C VAL A 157 9.37 -12.30 -3.83
N ARG A 158 10.36 -11.59 -3.28
CA ARG A 158 11.64 -12.17 -2.85
C ARG A 158 11.66 -12.73 -1.42
N ARG A 159 10.73 -12.33 -0.54
CA ARG A 159 10.75 -12.79 0.86
C ARG A 159 10.62 -14.32 0.94
N PRO A 160 11.28 -15.00 1.88
CA PRO A 160 11.05 -16.42 2.15
C PRO A 160 9.60 -16.68 2.53
N SER A 161 9.06 -17.87 2.21
CA SER A 161 7.75 -18.28 2.72
C SER A 161 7.78 -18.42 4.24
N THR A 162 6.69 -18.07 4.89
CA THR A 162 6.47 -18.24 6.32
C THR A 162 5.14 -18.93 6.53
N GLY A 163 5.12 -19.97 7.37
CA GLY A 163 3.88 -20.71 7.64
C GLY A 163 3.35 -21.44 6.39
N ASP A 164 2.02 -21.59 6.31
CA ASP A 164 1.37 -22.19 5.16
C ASP A 164 1.55 -21.33 3.89
N SER A 165 1.99 -21.99 2.82
CA SER A 165 2.17 -21.43 1.48
C SER A 165 0.94 -20.68 0.96
N ALA A 166 -0.28 -21.16 1.26
CA ALA A 166 -1.52 -20.54 0.78
C ALA A 166 -1.79 -19.21 1.49
N ALA A 167 -1.63 -19.18 2.82
CA ALA A 167 -1.81 -17.97 3.63
C ALA A 167 -0.74 -16.91 3.32
N ASP A 168 0.53 -17.29 3.21
CA ASP A 168 1.60 -16.37 2.83
C ASP A 168 1.40 -15.82 1.41
N GLY A 169 1.03 -16.68 0.45
CA GLY A 169 0.69 -16.27 -0.92
C GLY A 169 -0.40 -15.20 -0.94
N ALA A 170 -1.51 -15.43 -0.24
CA ALA A 170 -2.61 -14.48 -0.13
C ALA A 170 -2.17 -13.12 0.47
N LEU A 171 -1.35 -13.15 1.52
CA LEU A 171 -0.82 -11.94 2.16
C LEU A 171 0.17 -11.17 1.27
N ARG A 172 0.97 -11.87 0.44
CA ARG A 172 1.85 -11.23 -0.56
C ARG A 172 1.07 -10.55 -1.66
N VAL A 173 0.09 -11.24 -2.23
CA VAL A 173 -0.80 -10.67 -3.27
C VAL A 173 -1.48 -9.43 -2.71
N ARG A 174 -2.06 -9.52 -1.51
CA ARG A 174 -2.64 -8.37 -0.82
C ARG A 174 -1.63 -7.22 -0.68
N SER A 175 -0.47 -7.51 -0.10
CA SER A 175 0.55 -6.49 0.20
C SER A 175 1.01 -5.78 -1.08
N ALA A 176 1.30 -6.52 -2.15
CA ALA A 176 1.72 -5.98 -3.43
C ALA A 176 0.63 -5.13 -4.09
N ARG A 177 -0.62 -5.62 -4.15
CA ARG A 177 -1.72 -4.85 -4.76
C ARG A 177 -2.10 -3.61 -3.94
N VAL A 178 -2.12 -3.73 -2.61
CA VAL A 178 -2.37 -2.59 -1.72
C VAL A 178 -1.26 -1.55 -1.85
N ALA A 179 0.01 -1.97 -1.92
CA ALA A 179 1.13 -1.06 -2.14
C ALA A 179 1.05 -0.36 -3.51
N ALA A 180 0.80 -1.11 -4.59
CA ALA A 180 0.62 -0.55 -5.92
C ALA A 180 -0.52 0.49 -5.95
N GLY A 181 -1.66 0.17 -5.34
CA GLY A 181 -2.80 1.07 -5.26
C GLY A 181 -2.52 2.32 -4.40
N LEU A 182 -1.87 2.16 -3.24
CA LEU A 182 -1.47 3.31 -2.41
C LEU A 182 -0.45 4.20 -3.13
N GLY A 183 0.53 3.60 -3.84
CA GLY A 183 1.50 4.32 -4.66
C GLY A 183 0.83 5.12 -5.78
N LEU A 184 -0.15 4.53 -6.46
CA LEU A 184 -0.98 5.23 -7.45
C LEU A 184 -1.67 6.46 -6.86
N ALA A 185 -2.43 6.27 -5.78
CA ALA A 185 -3.16 7.36 -5.15
C ALA A 185 -2.21 8.45 -4.63
N ALA A 186 -1.08 8.08 -4.03
CA ALA A 186 -0.10 9.01 -3.50
C ALA A 186 0.54 9.84 -4.63
N THR A 187 1.01 9.18 -5.70
CA THR A 187 1.65 9.84 -6.84
C THR A 187 0.72 10.83 -7.52
N VAL A 188 -0.56 10.47 -7.71
CA VAL A 188 -1.53 11.39 -8.33
C VAL A 188 -1.88 12.55 -7.40
N THR A 189 -2.05 12.30 -6.11
CA THR A 189 -2.34 13.37 -5.12
C THR A 189 -1.18 14.37 -5.03
N LEU A 190 0.07 13.89 -5.16
CA LEU A 190 1.26 14.74 -5.20
C LEU A 190 1.39 15.52 -6.52
N ALA A 191 1.04 14.90 -7.64
CA ALA A 191 1.11 15.55 -8.95
C ALA A 191 0.00 16.58 -9.16
N ILE A 192 -1.18 16.34 -8.60
CA ILE A 192 -2.38 17.16 -8.74
C ILE A 192 -2.89 17.52 -7.34
N PRO A 193 -2.30 18.55 -6.70
CA PRO A 193 -2.74 19.01 -5.40
C PRO A 193 -4.11 19.71 -5.48
N GLU A 194 -4.42 20.32 -6.63
CA GLU A 194 -5.70 20.98 -6.90
C GLU A 194 -6.22 20.54 -8.27
N VAL A 195 -7.51 20.21 -8.33
CA VAL A 195 -8.19 19.86 -9.58
C VAL A 195 -8.59 21.15 -10.29
N THR A 196 -7.89 21.50 -11.35
CA THR A 196 -8.08 22.77 -12.07
C THR A 196 -8.75 22.61 -13.44
N ASN A 197 -8.68 21.41 -14.02
CA ASN A 197 -9.27 21.12 -15.33
C ASN A 197 -9.68 19.65 -15.48
N LEU A 198 -10.37 19.33 -16.58
CA LEU A 198 -10.87 17.98 -16.85
C LEU A 198 -9.75 16.92 -16.86
N GLY A 199 -8.57 17.25 -17.42
CA GLY A 199 -7.43 16.33 -17.44
C GLY A 199 -6.94 15.98 -16.03
N SER A 200 -6.83 16.99 -15.17
CA SER A 200 -6.45 16.78 -13.77
C SER A 200 -7.51 15.98 -13.00
N TRP A 201 -8.80 16.21 -13.27
CA TRP A 201 -9.90 15.44 -12.68
C TRP A 201 -9.85 13.96 -13.10
N ILE A 202 -9.67 13.69 -14.40
CA ILE A 202 -9.57 12.33 -14.92
C ILE A 202 -8.41 11.58 -14.26
N LEU A 203 -7.24 12.21 -14.13
CA LEU A 203 -6.07 11.55 -13.55
C LEU A 203 -6.29 11.22 -12.07
N VAL A 204 -6.87 12.13 -11.29
CA VAL A 204 -7.25 11.89 -9.89
C VAL A 204 -8.22 10.72 -9.79
N VAL A 205 -9.32 10.75 -10.54
CA VAL A 205 -10.32 9.67 -10.54
C VAL A 205 -9.69 8.34 -10.95
N ALA A 206 -8.85 8.32 -11.99
CA ALA A 206 -8.15 7.11 -12.44
C ALA A 206 -7.20 6.56 -11.36
N GLY A 207 -6.48 7.43 -10.65
CA GLY A 207 -5.60 7.05 -9.53
C GLY A 207 -6.35 6.37 -8.39
N PHE A 208 -7.45 6.97 -7.93
CA PHE A 208 -8.29 6.42 -6.86
C PHE A 208 -9.06 5.17 -7.32
N ALA A 209 -9.54 5.13 -8.57
CA ALA A 209 -10.17 3.94 -9.13
C ALA A 209 -9.18 2.78 -9.26
N GLY A 210 -7.95 3.05 -9.71
CA GLY A 210 -6.86 2.08 -9.74
C GLY A 210 -6.53 1.54 -8.35
N TRP A 211 -6.43 2.43 -7.36
CA TRP A 211 -6.25 2.04 -5.95
C TRP A 211 -7.37 1.14 -5.47
N TYR A 212 -8.63 1.53 -5.68
CA TYR A 212 -9.79 0.75 -5.25
C TYR A 212 -9.78 -0.64 -5.89
N ASN A 213 -9.59 -0.74 -7.20
CA ASN A 213 -9.58 -2.02 -7.89
C ASN A 213 -8.41 -2.91 -7.45
N LEU A 214 -7.21 -2.37 -7.24
CA LEU A 214 -6.08 -3.16 -6.77
C LEU A 214 -6.25 -3.59 -5.30
N ALA A 215 -6.66 -2.68 -4.42
CA ALA A 215 -6.69 -2.92 -2.98
C ALA A 215 -7.94 -3.68 -2.49
N HIS A 216 -9.08 -3.60 -3.20
CA HIS A 216 -10.34 -4.19 -2.77
C HIS A 216 -10.76 -5.43 -3.57
N ARG A 217 -10.15 -5.73 -4.72
CA ARG A 217 -10.59 -6.85 -5.55
C ARG A 217 -9.82 -8.13 -5.19
N SER A 218 -10.45 -8.91 -4.32
CA SER A 218 -10.25 -10.34 -4.07
C SER A 218 -11.46 -10.78 -3.22
N ARG A 219 -12.23 -11.85 -3.46
CA ARG A 219 -12.08 -13.19 -4.06
C ARG A 219 -12.48 -13.20 -5.54
N ALA A 220 -11.98 -14.14 -6.35
CA ALA A 220 -12.50 -14.44 -7.69
C ALA A 220 -12.47 -13.29 -8.71
N GLU A 221 -11.28 -12.89 -9.19
CA GLU A 221 -11.19 -12.31 -10.54
C GLU A 221 -11.14 -13.41 -11.63
N ALA A 222 -11.21 -14.67 -11.22
CA ALA A 222 -11.72 -15.85 -11.95
C ALA A 222 -12.15 -16.83 -10.84
N ALA A 223 -13.41 -17.16 -10.62
CA ALA A 223 -13.98 -18.36 -11.24
C ALA A 223 -13.88 -18.34 -12.76
#